data_AF-A0A957S8I6-F1
#
_entry.id   AF-A0A957S8I6-F1
#
_cell.length_a   1.000
_cell.length_b   1.000
_cell.length_c   1.000
_cell.angle_alpha   90.00
_cell.angle_beta   90.00
_cell.angle_gamma   90.00
#
_symmetry.space_group_name_H-M   'P 1'
#
loop_
_entity.id
_entity.type
_entity.pdbx_description
1 polymer ?
#
loop_
_entity_poly.entity_id
_entity_poly.type
_entity_poly.pdbx_seq_one_letter_code
_entity_poly.pdbx_strand_id
1 'polypeptide(L)'
;LMYGEREEILVEAKSRLAALQKRYPNARLYGETEAGGLGVIMVLPDEPGAFDLPTNPQIPLTVTAWQKAVQPLSLAMTGLSIAVTGVAAVIARRNHVQEVKRLHALHETREGEKRDKEIRAEAEREPFGREAAAVDSEPVKREERAA
;
A
#
# COMPACT_ATOMS: atom_id res chain seq x y z
N LEU A 1 42.66 -8.06 21.70
CA LEU A 1 41.45 -7.70 20.94
C LEU A 1 40.98 -6.34 21.42
N MET A 2 40.62 -5.43 20.52
CA MET A 2 40.04 -4.11 20.84
C MET A 2 38.77 -3.93 20.02
N TYR A 3 37.81 -3.21 20.57
CA TYR A 3 36.52 -2.92 19.95
C TYR A 3 36.11 -1.48 20.32
N GLY A 4 35.46 -0.78 19.40
CA GLY A 4 35.18 0.65 19.51
C GLY A 4 34.98 1.30 18.14
N GLU A 5 35.04 2.63 18.10
CA GLU A 5 34.94 3.39 16.86
C GLU A 5 36.10 3.06 15.91
N ARG A 6 35.81 3.00 14.61
CA ARG A 6 36.76 2.50 13.60
C ARG A 6 38.01 3.38 13.53
N GLU A 7 37.84 4.69 13.63
CA GLU A 7 38.92 5.68 13.56
C GLU A 7 39.88 5.52 14.75
N GLU A 8 39.35 5.29 15.95
CA GLU A 8 40.16 5.07 17.15
C GLU A 8 40.95 3.76 17.04
N ILE A 9 40.29 2.69 16.58
CA ILE A 9 40.95 1.41 16.33
C ILE A 9 42.05 1.56 15.27
N LEU A 10 41.81 2.31 14.18
CA LEU A 10 42.80 2.53 13.13
C LEU A 10 44.04 3.27 13.63
N VAL A 11 43.86 4.32 14.44
CA VAL A 11 44.96 5.07 15.03
C VAL A 11 45.82 4.17 15.90
N GLU A 12 45.19 3.41 16.80
CA GLU A 12 45.87 2.45 17.66
C GLU A 12 46.57 1.34 16.86
N ALA A 13 45.91 0.82 15.82
CA ALA A 13 46.48 -0.22 14.99
C ALA A 13 47.70 0.26 14.20
N LYS A 14 47.70 1.52 13.72
CA LYS A 14 48.87 2.16 13.10
C LYS A 14 50.02 2.37 14.09
N SER A 15 49.71 2.75 15.33
CA SER A 15 50.69 2.84 16.41
C SER A 15 51.35 1.48 16.69
N ARG A 16 50.55 0.42 16.78
CA ARG A 16 51.04 -0.96 16.96
C ARG A 16 51.86 -1.45 15.78
N LEU A 17 51.44 -1.12 14.56
CA LEU A 17 52.17 -1.44 13.34
C LEU A 17 53.56 -0.82 13.36
N ALA A 18 53.68 0.47 13.72
CA ALA A 18 54.98 1.15 13.81
C ALA A 18 55.90 0.52 14.87
N ALA A 19 55.33 0.06 16.00
CA ALA A 19 56.09 -0.69 17.00
C ALA A 19 56.52 -2.07 16.50
N LEU A 20 55.64 -2.78 15.78
CA LEU A 20 55.87 -4.12 15.27
C LEU A 20 56.88 -4.16 14.12
N GLN A 21 56.89 -3.13 13.28
CA GLN A 21 57.81 -2.99 12.15
C GLN A 21 59.29 -2.97 12.55
N LYS A 22 59.59 -2.59 13.80
CA LYS A 22 60.96 -2.66 14.36
C LYS A 22 61.50 -4.09 14.42
N ARG A 23 60.62 -5.08 14.57
CA ARG A 23 60.97 -6.51 14.68
C ARG A 23 60.58 -7.30 13.42
N TYR A 24 59.55 -6.86 12.72
CA TYR A 24 59.00 -7.51 11.54
C TYR A 24 58.87 -6.50 10.40
N PRO A 25 59.88 -6.38 9.52
CA PRO A 25 59.91 -5.32 8.49
C PRO A 25 58.76 -5.42 7.48
N ASN A 26 58.20 -6.61 7.29
CA ASN A 26 57.06 -6.85 6.37
C ASN A 26 55.69 -6.63 7.02
N ALA A 27 55.65 -6.22 8.29
CA ALA A 27 54.42 -6.03 9.00
C ALA A 27 53.54 -4.98 8.31
N ARG A 28 52.23 -5.27 8.25
CA ARG A 28 51.24 -4.46 7.54
C ARG A 28 49.89 -4.51 8.23
N LEU A 29 49.05 -3.53 7.91
CA LEU A 29 47.66 -3.51 8.31
C LEU A 29 46.80 -4.20 7.25
N TYR A 30 45.79 -4.94 7.69
CA TYR A 30 44.80 -5.57 6.81
C TYR A 30 43.40 -5.26 7.31
N GLY A 31 42.53 -4.84 6.39
CA GLY A 31 41.19 -4.35 6.66
C GLY A 31 41.04 -2.83 6.63
N GLU A 32 42.10 -2.08 6.36
CA GLU A 32 42.02 -0.61 6.21
C GLU A 32 41.30 -0.23 4.91
N THR A 33 41.68 -0.87 3.81
CA THR A 33 41.23 -0.52 2.44
C THR A 33 40.63 -1.71 1.69
N GLU A 34 40.93 -2.92 2.17
CA GLU A 34 40.52 -4.20 1.61
C GLU A 34 38.99 -4.29 1.54
N ALA A 35 38.46 -4.65 0.36
CA ALA A 35 37.03 -4.71 0.07
C ALA A 35 36.23 -3.45 0.45
N GLY A 36 36.84 -2.26 0.41
CA GLY A 36 36.20 -0.99 0.79
C GLY A 36 36.30 -0.67 2.29
N GLY A 37 37.14 -1.40 3.03
CA GLY A 37 37.31 -1.28 4.47
C GLY A 37 36.55 -2.37 5.22
N LEU A 38 37.29 -3.25 5.91
CA LEU A 38 36.70 -4.32 6.69
C LEU A 38 36.27 -3.80 8.07
N GLY A 39 35.29 -4.46 8.68
CA GLY A 39 34.87 -4.20 10.07
C GLY A 39 35.86 -4.72 11.12
N VAL A 40 36.86 -5.49 10.69
CA VAL A 40 37.93 -6.01 11.54
C VAL A 40 39.26 -5.59 10.95
N ILE A 41 40.10 -4.99 11.79
CA ILE A 41 41.43 -4.53 11.42
C ILE A 41 42.45 -5.45 12.08
N MET A 42 43.34 -6.00 11.28
CA MET A 42 44.39 -6.91 11.73
C MET A 42 45.76 -6.25 11.52
N VAL A 43 46.62 -6.37 12.52
CA VAL A 43 48.04 -6.03 12.40
C VAL A 43 48.78 -7.34 12.15
N LEU A 44 49.28 -7.53 10.93
CA LEU A 44 49.99 -8.73 10.53
C LEU A 44 51.49 -8.52 10.63
N PRO A 45 52.27 -9.52 11.07
CA PRO A 45 53.73 -9.45 11.08
C PRO A 45 54.35 -9.69 9.69
N ASP A 46 53.58 -10.16 8.70
CA ASP A 46 54.05 -10.43 7.35
C ASP A 46 52.92 -10.24 6.30
N GLU A 47 53.18 -10.62 5.04
CA GLU A 47 52.20 -10.57 3.96
C GLU A 47 50.91 -11.34 4.26
N PRO A 48 49.72 -10.90 3.76
CA PRO A 48 48.46 -11.55 4.08
C PRO A 48 48.42 -12.99 3.56
N GLY A 49 49.07 -13.26 2.43
CA GLY A 49 49.19 -14.61 1.86
C GLY A 49 49.92 -15.61 2.75
N ALA A 50 50.81 -15.16 3.66
CA ALA A 50 51.43 -16.05 4.65
C ALA A 50 50.42 -16.59 5.68
N PHE A 51 49.27 -15.92 5.80
CA PHE A 51 48.18 -16.26 6.71
C PHE A 51 46.94 -16.76 5.96
N ASP A 52 47.08 -17.16 4.69
CA ASP A 52 45.98 -17.57 3.80
C ASP A 52 44.90 -16.49 3.65
N LEU A 53 45.30 -15.21 3.79
CA LEU A 53 44.44 -14.07 3.57
C LEU A 53 44.61 -13.54 2.13
N PRO A 54 43.52 -13.18 1.43
CA PRO A 54 43.61 -12.64 0.09
C PRO A 54 44.32 -11.28 0.09
N THR A 55 45.38 -11.13 -0.68
CA THR A 55 46.19 -9.89 -0.74
C THR A 55 45.42 -8.70 -1.27
N ASN A 56 44.44 -8.92 -2.16
CA ASN A 56 43.58 -7.87 -2.70
C ASN A 56 42.15 -8.39 -2.89
N PRO A 57 41.34 -8.40 -1.82
CA PRO A 57 39.93 -8.77 -1.94
C PRO A 57 39.18 -7.61 -2.60
N GLN A 58 38.73 -7.82 -3.83
CA GLN A 58 37.91 -6.87 -4.56
C GLN A 58 36.44 -7.22 -4.46
N ILE A 59 35.59 -6.19 -4.39
CA ILE A 59 34.15 -6.37 -4.50
C ILE A 59 33.86 -6.79 -5.95
N PRO A 60 33.19 -7.93 -6.17
CA PRO A 60 32.88 -8.36 -7.52
C PRO A 60 31.95 -7.35 -8.21
N LEU A 61 32.26 -7.01 -9.46
CA LEU A 61 31.51 -6.01 -10.25
C LEU A 61 30.01 -6.33 -10.32
N THR A 62 29.64 -7.61 -10.32
CA THR A 62 28.25 -8.08 -10.29
C THR A 62 27.49 -7.56 -9.08
N VAL A 63 28.11 -7.59 -7.89
CA VAL A 63 27.47 -7.09 -6.66
C VAL A 63 27.29 -5.58 -6.75
N THR A 64 28.30 -4.86 -7.23
CA THR A 64 28.20 -3.42 -7.43
C THR A 64 27.12 -3.04 -8.45
N ALA A 65 27.03 -3.75 -9.58
CA ALA A 65 26.01 -3.53 -10.59
C ALA A 65 24.60 -3.81 -10.06
N TRP A 66 24.43 -4.90 -9.31
CA TRP A 66 23.18 -5.24 -8.65
C TRP A 66 22.71 -4.14 -7.70
N GLN A 67 23.59 -3.72 -6.78
CA GLN A 67 23.27 -2.71 -5.77
C GLN A 67 23.02 -1.32 -6.38
N LYS A 68 23.83 -0.92 -7.37
CA LYS A 68 23.76 0.44 -7.93
C LYS A 68 22.74 0.61 -9.06
N ALA A 69 22.39 -0.44 -9.78
CA ALA A 69 21.47 -0.35 -10.91
C ALA A 69 20.17 -1.10 -10.66
N VAL A 70 20.26 -2.40 -10.36
CA VAL A 70 19.08 -3.27 -10.32
C VAL A 70 18.19 -2.96 -9.13
N GLN A 71 18.78 -2.79 -7.94
CA GLN A 71 18.04 -2.52 -6.72
C GLN A 71 17.22 -1.21 -6.78
N PRO A 72 17.78 -0.03 -7.11
CA PRO A 72 17.00 1.20 -7.19
C PRO A 72 15.95 1.14 -8.32
N LEU A 73 16.26 0.52 -9.45
CA LEU A 73 15.30 0.34 -10.55
C LEU A 73 14.11 -0.52 -10.13
N SER A 74 14.36 -1.64 -9.44
CA SER A 74 13.30 -2.53 -8.95
C SER A 74 12.38 -1.84 -7.94
N LEU A 75 12.94 -1.00 -7.07
CA LEU A 75 12.17 -0.23 -6.10
C LEU A 75 11.27 0.79 -6.81
N ALA A 76 11.79 1.50 -7.81
CA ALA A 76 11.01 2.43 -8.61
C ALA A 76 9.86 1.73 -9.36
N MET A 77 10.12 0.57 -9.95
CA MET A 77 9.09 -0.23 -10.65
C MET A 77 8.01 -0.75 -9.70
N THR A 78 8.40 -1.17 -8.49
CA THR A 78 7.45 -1.60 -7.45
C THR A 78 6.56 -0.43 -7.02
N GLY A 79 7.15 0.74 -6.75
CA GLY A 79 6.41 1.95 -6.40
C GLY A 79 5.43 2.38 -7.50
N LEU A 80 5.87 2.33 -8.76
CA LEU A 80 5.01 2.62 -9.91
C LEU A 80 3.84 1.64 -10.01
N SER A 81 4.09 0.35 -9.83
CA SER A 81 3.06 -0.69 -9.89
C SER A 81 1.99 -0.50 -8.83
N ILE A 82 2.41 -0.16 -7.59
CA ILE A 82 1.49 0.16 -6.49
C ILE A 82 0.67 1.41 -6.82
N ALA A 83 1.30 2.47 -7.34
CA ALA A 83 0.61 3.70 -7.69
C ALA A 83 -0.45 3.48 -8.78
N VAL A 84 -0.07 2.79 -9.87
CA VAL A 84 -0.98 2.47 -10.98
C VAL A 84 -2.16 1.63 -10.49
N THR A 85 -1.87 0.59 -9.72
CA THR A 85 -2.92 -0.29 -9.17
C THR A 85 -3.83 0.46 -8.20
N GLY A 86 -3.27 1.33 -7.36
CA GLY A 86 -4.03 2.18 -6.44
C GLY A 86 -4.98 3.13 -7.17
N VAL A 87 -4.51 3.80 -8.23
CA VAL A 87 -5.35 4.67 -9.07
C VAL A 87 -6.47 3.86 -9.73
N ALA A 88 -6.15 2.71 -10.32
CA ALA A 88 -7.13 1.83 -10.94
C ALA A 88 -8.19 1.36 -9.93
N ALA A 89 -7.79 0.99 -8.72
CA ALA A 89 -8.70 0.58 -7.65
C ALA A 89 -9.65 1.70 -7.22
N VAL A 90 -9.16 2.95 -7.14
CA VAL A 90 -10.00 4.12 -6.81
C VAL A 90 -11.05 4.35 -7.90
N ILE A 91 -10.66 4.29 -9.18
CA ILE A 91 -11.58 4.46 -10.31
C ILE A 91 -12.62 3.33 -10.32
N ALA A 92 -12.18 2.07 -10.19
CA ALA A 92 -13.06 0.91 -10.14
C ALA A 92 -14.08 1.01 -8.98
N ARG A 93 -13.63 1.44 -7.80
CA ARG A 93 -14.52 1.66 -6.64
C ARG A 93 -15.57 2.73 -6.92
N ARG A 94 -15.19 3.85 -7.55
CA ARG A 94 -16.13 4.93 -7.92
C ARG A 94 -17.17 4.43 -8.91
N ASN A 95 -16.75 3.70 -9.94
CA ASN A 95 -17.66 3.16 -10.96
C ASN A 95 -18.64 2.15 -10.36
N HIS A 96 -18.17 1.24 -9.50
CA HIS A 96 -19.03 0.26 -8.85
C HIS A 96 -20.13 0.90 -7.99
N VAL A 97 -19.79 1.94 -7.21
CA VAL A 97 -20.77 2.66 -6.38
C VAL A 97 -21.82 3.38 -7.24
N GLN A 98 -21.43 3.94 -8.39
CA GLN A 98 -22.40 4.55 -9.31
C GLN A 98 -23.36 3.53 -9.91
N GLU A 99 -22.85 2.35 -10.28
CA GLU A 99 -23.68 1.29 -10.84
C GLU A 99 -24.70 0.78 -9.83
N VAL A 100 -24.29 0.55 -8.58
CA VAL A 100 -25.22 0.17 -7.49
C VAL A 100 -26.33 1.22 -7.31
N LYS A 101 -25.99 2.50 -7.33
CA LYS A 101 -26.99 3.59 -7.22
C LYS A 101 -27.97 3.60 -8.41
N ARG A 102 -27.48 3.36 -9.63
CA ARG A 102 -28.33 3.27 -10.84
C ARG A 102 -29.28 2.10 -10.76
N LEU A 103 -28.80 0.92 -10.34
CA LEU A 103 -29.64 -0.26 -10.18
C LEU A 103 -30.76 -0.03 -9.16
N HIS A 104 -30.46 0.62 -8.04
CA HIS A 104 -31.49 0.98 -7.04
C HIS A 104 -32.54 1.94 -7.63
N ALA A 105 -32.12 2.99 -8.33
CA ALA A 105 -33.05 3.92 -8.97
C ALA A 105 -33.92 3.24 -10.05
N LEU A 106 -33.35 2.29 -10.81
CA LEU A 106 -34.10 1.48 -11.78
C LEU A 106 -35.12 0.55 -11.10
N HIS A 107 -34.80 0.00 -9.93
CA HIS A 107 -35.72 -0.82 -9.16
C HIS A 107 -36.87 0.00 -8.60
N GLU A 108 -36.60 1.17 -8.01
CA GLU A 108 -37.63 2.07 -7.48
C GLU A 108 -38.61 2.53 -8.58
N THR A 109 -38.09 2.92 -9.74
CA THR A 109 -38.92 3.34 -10.89
C THR A 109 -39.75 2.19 -11.46
N ARG A 110 -39.18 0.98 -11.61
CA ARG A 110 -39.93 -0.21 -12.04
C ARG A 110 -41.00 -0.63 -11.03
N GLU A 111 -40.71 -0.56 -9.73
CA GLU A 111 -41.67 -0.85 -8.67
C GLU A 111 -42.84 0.12 -8.71
N GLY A 112 -42.57 1.42 -8.88
CA GLY A 112 -43.59 2.45 -9.06
C GLY A 112 -44.45 2.20 -10.30
N GLU A 113 -43.83 1.97 -11.46
CA GLU A 113 -44.55 1.70 -12.71
C GLU A 113 -45.40 0.42 -12.63
N LYS A 114 -44.91 -0.62 -11.95
CA LYS A 114 -45.68 -1.85 -11.69
C LYS A 114 -46.88 -1.57 -10.78
N ARG A 115 -46.69 -0.83 -9.69
CA ARG A 115 -47.77 -0.44 -8.77
C ARG A 115 -48.85 0.37 -9.48
N ASP A 116 -48.45 1.34 -10.31
CA ASP A 116 -49.39 2.17 -11.07
C ASP A 116 -50.20 1.33 -12.08
N LYS A 117 -49.54 0.37 -12.74
CA LYS A 117 -50.20 -0.58 -13.64
C LYS A 117 -51.17 -1.49 -12.89
N GLU A 118 -50.82 -1.93 -11.69
CA GLU A 118 -51.67 -2.77 -10.85
C GLU A 118 -52.91 -2.00 -10.35
N ILE A 119 -52.73 -0.76 -9.86
CA ILE A 119 -53.83 0.13 -9.45
C ILE A 119 -54.77 0.42 -10.63
N ARG A 120 -54.22 0.69 -11.82
CA ARG A 120 -55.03 0.92 -13.03
C ARG A 120 -55.79 -0.34 -13.44
N ALA A 121 -55.15 -1.50 -13.40
CA ALA A 121 -55.81 -2.77 -13.70
C ALA A 121 -56.89 -3.12 -12.66
N GLU A 122 -56.71 -2.74 -11.40
CA GLU A 122 -57.71 -2.87 -10.33
C GLU A 122 -58.89 -1.90 -10.56
N ALA A 123 -58.63 -0.65 -10.93
CA ALA A 123 -59.65 0.33 -11.27
C ALA A 123 -60.46 -0.06 -12.53
N GLU A 124 -59.83 -0.68 -13.52
CA GLU A 124 -60.50 -1.22 -14.71
C GLU A 124 -61.26 -2.54 -14.41
N ARG A 125 -60.95 -3.24 -13.30
CA ARG A 125 -61.64 -4.45 -12.83
C ARG A 125 -62.88 -4.18 -11.96
N GLU A 126 -63.14 -2.93 -11.58
CA GLU A 126 -64.39 -2.52 -10.94
C GLU A 126 -65.37 -1.84 -11.93
N PRO A 127 -66.03 -2.58 -12.86
CA PRO A 127 -67.21 -2.09 -13.53
C PRO A 127 -68.46 -2.71 -12.88
N PHE A 128 -68.92 -2.16 -11.76
CA PHE A 128 -70.32 -2.12 -11.29
C PHE A 128 -70.34 -1.97 -9.76
N GLY A 129 -70.74 -0.78 -9.25
CA GLY A 129 -70.98 -0.68 -7.81
C GLY A 129 -70.98 0.71 -7.17
N ARG A 130 -71.25 1.80 -7.87
CA ARG A 130 -71.64 3.07 -7.22
C ARG A 130 -72.79 3.75 -7.94
N GLU A 131 -73.97 3.15 -7.85
CA GLU A 131 -75.23 3.82 -8.16
C GLU A 131 -76.33 3.41 -7.17
N ALA A 132 -76.05 3.51 -5.87
CA ALA A 132 -77.07 3.35 -4.84
C ALA A 132 -76.70 4.13 -3.56
N ALA A 133 -76.64 5.45 -3.66
CA ALA A 133 -76.70 6.33 -2.49
C ALA A 133 -77.29 7.71 -2.87
N ALA A 134 -78.29 7.71 -3.75
CA ALA A 134 -79.17 8.84 -3.97
C ALA A 134 -80.58 8.28 -4.12
N VAL A 135 -81.55 8.93 -3.46
CA VAL A 135 -82.97 8.56 -3.33
C VAL A 135 -83.28 7.59 -2.18
N ASP A 136 -83.58 8.12 -0.98
CA ASP A 136 -84.97 8.24 -0.49
C ASP A 136 -85.02 8.63 1.01
N SER A 137 -85.41 9.87 1.30
CA SER A 137 -86.47 10.21 2.27
C SER A 137 -86.54 11.73 2.47
N GLU A 138 -87.57 12.30 1.85
CA GLU A 138 -88.07 13.68 1.93
C GLU A 138 -88.60 14.08 3.35
N PRO A 139 -89.08 15.33 3.58
CA PRO A 139 -88.82 16.11 4.79
C PRO A 139 -89.99 16.18 5.78
N VAL A 140 -89.72 16.32 7.08
CA VAL A 140 -90.70 16.84 8.05
C VAL A 140 -90.03 17.75 9.10
N LYS A 141 -90.17 19.06 8.84
CA LYS A 141 -90.62 20.12 9.75
C LYS A 141 -90.19 20.13 11.24
N ARG A 142 -89.47 21.22 11.52
CA ARG A 142 -89.79 22.33 12.47
C ARG A 142 -89.45 22.19 13.95
N GLU A 143 -88.85 23.30 14.41
CA GLU A 143 -88.98 23.92 15.73
C GLU A 143 -88.29 23.13 16.87
N GLU A 144 -87.52 23.73 17.79
CA GLU A 144 -87.35 25.12 18.18
C GLU A 144 -86.16 25.19 19.16
N ARG A 145 -85.44 26.33 19.14
CA ARG A 145 -84.80 27.00 20.28
C ARG A 145 -83.69 26.31 21.09
N ALA A 146 -82.51 26.93 20.95
CA ALA A 146 -81.84 27.70 22.01
C ALA A 146 -81.81 27.12 23.43
N ALA A 147 -80.63 26.64 23.84
CA ALA A 147 -79.75 27.30 24.83
C ALA A 147 -78.47 26.48 25.00
#